data_AF-H2XQ55-F1
#
_entry.id   AF-H2XQ55-F1
#
_cell.length_a   1.000
_cell.length_b   1.000
_cell.length_c   1.000
_cell.angle_alpha   90.00
_cell.angle_beta   90.00
_cell.angle_gamma   90.00
#
_symmetry.space_group_name_H-M   'P 1'
#
loop_
_entity.id
_entity.type
_entity.pdbx_description
1 polymer ?
#
loop_
_entity_poly.entity_id
_entity_poly.type
_entity_poly.pdbx_seq_one_letter_code
_entity_poly.pdbx_strand_id
1 'polypeptide(L)'
;MYIKYLNRLKQGCRRKYLPGIGVKSFSHQDVSSFDKINQNSQNSCCTFVQKNQDNSPESTDVRFLTKQFQNWLQVVLALRFASEYVAPVINQAVKEMHHQLLFKYGSKCIPYQQLKLLRTSGKVPPSLNNWIKDVKSNHRSSISTGSLVRFTDVTKWPTEDGSWEIARVFMSQGYRSGTGNTSSSFDTSALFSYMFRCRNFERYLQDINVAKNILEVRNNAMHSPRLEFTDQQMKEYFGIISCLFDDERLILETQQFEQSTKALQEFKEMRDRLAKTDYTKTTIKFIGEENAMLSRCVSANQSQLISLRNLYDNITRDFVNVSKQALTLNKACDQFQQKIENQLDHLDSKVTSLHKQVDEFEECMNRSEKKPPSTSCKGTWQRILRKLTRKKSADKPTPSSRCQTKCQSENVLMGTGTKRKKDENYNVKMKKRKNDLDPVQANLVETMLASLKDSDVKKKNGGGGGGSNTKYQNILQT
;
A
#
# COMPACT_ATOMS: atom_id res chain seq x y z
N MET A 1 -5.42 -4.34 -21.64
CA MET A 1 -6.76 -4.86 -21.41
C MET A 1 -6.85 -6.33 -21.71
N TYR A 2 -6.78 -6.86 -22.95
CA TYR A 2 -6.91 -8.30 -23.23
C TYR A 2 -6.02 -9.24 -22.37
N ILE A 3 -4.70 -8.98 -22.24
CA ILE A 3 -3.85 -9.73 -21.30
C ILE A 3 -4.22 -9.46 -19.83
N LYS A 4 -4.61 -8.23 -19.45
CA LYS A 4 -5.09 -7.91 -18.09
C LYS A 4 -6.45 -8.58 -17.78
N TYR A 5 -7.31 -8.75 -18.78
CA TYR A 5 -8.64 -9.35 -18.71
C TYR A 5 -8.51 -10.87 -18.70
N LEU A 6 -7.70 -11.46 -19.58
CA LEU A 6 -7.25 -12.85 -19.48
C LEU A 6 -6.56 -13.14 -18.15
N ASN A 7 -5.73 -12.22 -17.64
CA ASN A 7 -5.12 -12.37 -16.32
C ASN A 7 -6.15 -12.25 -15.20
N ARG A 8 -7.15 -11.35 -15.28
CA ARG A 8 -8.26 -11.26 -14.30
C ARG A 8 -9.13 -12.51 -14.32
N LEU A 9 -9.45 -13.04 -15.51
CA LEU A 9 -10.17 -14.30 -15.68
C LEU A 9 -9.34 -15.51 -15.20
N LYS A 10 -8.03 -15.55 -15.47
CA LYS A 10 -7.13 -16.62 -15.02
C LYS A 10 -6.73 -16.51 -13.54
N GLN A 11 -6.86 -15.33 -12.90
CA GLN A 11 -6.54 -15.13 -11.49
C GLN A 11 -7.43 -15.98 -10.57
N GLY A 12 -8.68 -16.29 -10.98
CA GLY A 12 -9.54 -17.24 -10.27
C GLY A 12 -9.09 -18.71 -10.36
N CYS A 13 -8.18 -19.06 -11.29
CA CYS A 13 -7.72 -20.44 -11.52
C CYS A 13 -6.34 -20.74 -10.91
N ARG A 14 -5.62 -19.75 -10.40
CA ARG A 14 -4.29 -19.96 -9.80
C ARG A 14 -4.42 -20.40 -8.34
N ARG A 15 -4.32 -21.72 -8.07
CA ARG A 15 -3.90 -22.22 -6.76
C ARG A 15 -2.48 -21.69 -6.52
N LYS A 16 -2.32 -20.62 -5.74
CA LYS A 16 -1.03 -20.32 -5.12
C LYS A 16 -0.80 -21.41 -4.07
N TYR A 17 -0.03 -22.44 -4.43
CA TYR A 17 0.64 -23.27 -3.43
C TYR A 17 1.59 -22.33 -2.68
N LEU A 18 1.21 -21.97 -1.45
CA LEU A 18 2.13 -21.39 -0.49
C LEU A 18 2.80 -22.57 0.22
N PRO A 19 4.09 -22.85 -0.01
CA PRO A 19 4.78 -23.87 0.75
C PRO A 19 5.00 -23.37 2.18
N GLY A 20 4.63 -24.21 3.16
CA GLY A 20 5.21 -24.25 4.51
C GLY A 20 4.80 -23.13 5.48
N ILE A 21 3.76 -23.37 6.27
CA ILE A 21 3.70 -22.85 7.65
C ILE A 21 4.09 -24.01 8.57
N GLY A 22 5.18 -23.82 9.29
CA GLY A 22 5.92 -24.85 10.04
C GLY A 22 5.08 -25.61 11.06
N VAL A 23 5.20 -26.94 11.00
CA VAL A 23 4.82 -27.86 12.07
C VAL A 23 5.94 -27.89 13.10
N LYS A 24 5.53 -27.96 14.36
CA LYS A 24 6.32 -27.82 15.58
C LYS A 24 7.52 -28.77 15.64
N SER A 25 8.62 -28.24 16.16
CA SER A 25 9.81 -28.93 16.62
C SER A 25 9.48 -30.04 17.63
N PHE A 26 9.92 -31.26 17.34
CA PHE A 26 10.20 -32.30 18.33
C PHE A 26 11.71 -32.52 18.42
N SER A 27 12.17 -32.71 19.65
CA SER A 27 13.55 -32.78 20.12
C SER A 27 14.11 -34.20 20.15
N HIS A 28 15.44 -34.29 19.96
CA HIS A 28 16.37 -35.41 20.27
C HIS A 28 16.14 -36.72 19.48
N GLN A 29 17.14 -37.47 19.01
CA GLN A 29 18.55 -37.63 19.36
C GLN A 29 19.29 -38.40 18.21
N ASP A 30 20.61 -38.49 18.31
CA ASP A 30 21.61 -39.04 17.38
C ASP A 30 21.30 -40.40 16.71
N VAL A 31 21.85 -40.62 15.50
CA VAL A 31 22.82 -41.69 15.17
C VAL A 31 23.34 -41.46 13.75
N SER A 32 24.67 -41.49 13.63
CA SER A 32 25.44 -41.42 12.39
C SER A 32 25.51 -42.78 11.68
N SER A 33 25.76 -42.72 10.37
CA SER A 33 26.36 -43.76 9.53
C SER A 33 25.49 -44.97 9.18
N PHE A 34 25.13 -45.12 7.90
CA PHE A 34 25.43 -46.34 7.14
C PHE A 34 25.20 -46.11 5.63
N ASP A 35 26.25 -46.42 4.87
CA ASP A 35 26.32 -46.42 3.42
C ASP A 35 25.65 -47.66 2.82
N LYS A 36 25.09 -47.45 1.62
CA LYS A 36 24.82 -48.41 0.52
C LYS A 36 23.79 -49.52 0.75
N ILE A 37 22.76 -49.54 -0.13
CA ILE A 37 22.44 -50.67 -1.05
C ILE A 37 21.30 -50.25 -2.01
N ASN A 38 21.57 -50.46 -3.31
CA ASN A 38 20.71 -50.75 -4.48
C ASN A 38 19.32 -50.12 -4.64
N GLN A 39 19.11 -49.33 -5.69
CA GLN A 39 18.72 -49.71 -7.08
C GLN A 39 17.21 -49.99 -7.25
N ASN A 40 16.67 -49.32 -8.28
CA ASN A 40 15.40 -49.55 -8.97
C ASN A 40 14.13 -48.90 -8.41
N SER A 41 13.85 -47.67 -8.84
CA SER A 41 12.68 -47.36 -9.69
C SER A 41 12.55 -45.83 -9.89
N GLN A 42 11.87 -45.43 -10.96
CA GLN A 42 11.50 -44.05 -11.38
C GLN A 42 12.53 -43.40 -12.34
N ASN A 43 12.50 -43.74 -13.62
CA ASN A 43 11.56 -43.22 -14.62
C ASN A 43 11.26 -41.71 -14.49
N SER A 44 12.00 -40.93 -15.28
CA SER A 44 11.49 -40.01 -16.31
C SER A 44 10.41 -39.00 -15.89
N CYS A 45 10.81 -37.76 -15.64
CA CYS A 45 10.24 -36.59 -16.35
C CYS A 45 11.06 -35.31 -16.07
N CYS A 46 11.46 -34.60 -17.13
CA CYS A 46 11.87 -33.19 -17.17
C CYS A 46 13.30 -32.81 -16.76
N THR A 47 14.29 -33.19 -17.58
CA THR A 47 15.46 -32.32 -17.85
C THR A 47 15.21 -31.55 -19.16
N PHE A 48 14.78 -30.30 -19.04
CA PHE A 48 14.62 -29.38 -20.17
C PHE A 48 15.99 -28.84 -20.56
N VAL A 49 16.65 -29.50 -21.51
CA VAL A 49 17.86 -28.99 -22.16
C VAL A 49 17.43 -27.93 -23.19
N GLN A 50 17.77 -26.67 -22.93
CA GLN A 50 17.68 -25.60 -23.94
C GLN A 50 18.73 -25.85 -25.03
N LYS A 51 18.30 -26.47 -26.13
CA LYS A 51 19.00 -26.33 -27.41
C LYS A 51 18.49 -25.07 -28.09
N ASN A 52 19.39 -24.10 -28.23
CA ASN A 52 19.22 -22.96 -29.13
C ASN A 52 19.09 -23.51 -30.56
N GLN A 53 17.91 -23.36 -31.15
CA GLN A 53 17.72 -23.40 -32.58
C GLN A 53 17.20 -22.04 -33.02
N ASP A 54 18.03 -21.36 -33.81
CA ASP A 54 17.67 -20.24 -34.67
C ASP A 54 16.59 -20.70 -35.65
N ASN A 55 15.34 -20.63 -35.21
CA ASN A 55 14.18 -20.65 -36.09
C ASN A 55 13.71 -19.21 -36.25
N SER A 56 13.82 -18.72 -37.49
CA SER A 56 13.12 -17.56 -38.03
C SER A 56 11.73 -17.41 -37.40
N PRO A 57 11.28 -16.19 -37.03
CA PRO A 57 9.96 -15.97 -36.45
C PRO A 57 8.90 -16.24 -37.51
N GLU A 58 8.53 -17.51 -37.63
CA GLU A 58 7.38 -17.96 -38.39
C GLU A 58 6.16 -17.25 -37.81
N SER A 59 5.57 -16.41 -38.66
CA SER A 59 4.57 -15.39 -38.38
C SER A 59 3.59 -15.74 -37.25
N THR A 60 3.81 -15.12 -36.08
CA THR A 60 2.83 -15.05 -34.98
C THR A 60 1.50 -14.38 -35.36
N ASP A 61 1.35 -13.91 -36.60
CA ASP A 61 0.25 -13.08 -37.07
C ASP A 61 -0.97 -13.89 -37.55
N VAL A 62 -0.82 -15.18 -37.93
CA VAL A 62 -1.91 -15.93 -38.59
C VAL A 62 -2.83 -16.68 -37.60
N ARG A 63 -2.39 -16.94 -36.36
CA ARG A 63 -3.21 -17.70 -35.38
C ARG A 63 -4.42 -16.94 -34.87
N PHE A 64 -4.46 -15.61 -34.99
CA PHE A 64 -5.57 -14.79 -34.48
C PHE A 64 -6.79 -14.74 -35.41
N LEU A 65 -6.75 -15.46 -36.53
CA LEU A 65 -7.76 -15.36 -37.59
C LEU A 65 -8.62 -16.62 -37.77
N THR A 66 -8.41 -17.69 -37.00
CA THR A 66 -9.28 -18.87 -37.11
C THR A 66 -10.70 -18.52 -36.69
N LYS A 67 -11.69 -19.04 -37.42
CA LYS A 67 -13.10 -18.87 -37.08
C LYS A 67 -13.39 -19.33 -35.65
N GLN A 68 -12.73 -20.40 -35.21
CA GLN A 68 -12.90 -20.97 -33.90
C GLN A 68 -12.38 -20.06 -32.78
N PHE A 69 -11.24 -19.38 -32.99
CA PHE A 69 -10.74 -18.38 -32.06
C PHE A 69 -11.68 -17.16 -31.98
N GLN A 70 -12.20 -16.70 -33.13
CA GLN A 70 -13.20 -15.63 -33.17
C GLN A 70 -14.47 -15.99 -32.38
N ASN A 71 -14.96 -17.22 -32.54
CA ASN A 71 -16.11 -17.73 -31.80
C ASN A 71 -15.86 -17.75 -30.29
N TRP A 72 -14.68 -18.21 -29.86
CA TRP A 72 -14.28 -18.13 -28.46
C TRP A 72 -14.24 -16.68 -27.95
N LEU A 73 -13.69 -15.76 -28.75
CA LEU A 73 -13.60 -14.35 -28.38
C LEU A 73 -14.99 -13.74 -28.18
N GLN A 74 -15.95 -14.07 -29.05
CA GLN A 74 -17.33 -13.60 -28.94
C GLN A 74 -18.00 -14.08 -27.65
N VAL A 75 -17.85 -15.36 -27.30
CA VAL A 75 -18.39 -15.90 -26.05
C VAL A 75 -17.78 -15.17 -24.86
N VAL A 76 -16.47 -14.91 -24.89
CA VAL A 76 -15.77 -14.16 -23.85
C VAL A 76 -16.25 -12.70 -23.75
N LEU A 77 -16.60 -12.06 -24.87
CA LEU A 77 -17.21 -10.74 -24.91
C LEU A 77 -18.66 -10.75 -24.40
N ALA A 78 -19.45 -11.75 -24.79
CA ALA A 78 -20.81 -11.95 -24.26
C ALA A 78 -20.80 -12.10 -22.73
N LEU A 79 -19.85 -12.88 -22.19
CA LEU A 79 -19.64 -13.01 -20.74
C LEU A 79 -19.26 -11.69 -20.05
N ARG A 80 -18.52 -10.82 -20.75
CA ARG A 80 -18.20 -9.47 -20.26
C ARG A 80 -19.46 -8.62 -20.18
N PHE A 81 -20.26 -8.57 -21.24
CA PHE A 81 -21.50 -7.80 -21.25
C PHE A 81 -22.48 -8.33 -20.19
N ALA A 82 -22.60 -9.65 -20.04
CA ALA A 82 -23.41 -10.25 -18.98
C ALA A 82 -22.94 -9.81 -17.59
N SER A 83 -21.63 -9.75 -17.36
CA SER A 83 -21.03 -9.25 -16.12
C SER A 83 -21.29 -7.76 -15.88
N GLU A 84 -21.19 -6.92 -16.91
CA GLU A 84 -21.45 -5.48 -16.82
C GLU A 84 -22.95 -5.19 -16.62
N TYR A 85 -23.82 -6.00 -17.22
CA TYR A 85 -25.27 -5.94 -17.10
C TYR A 85 -25.75 -6.18 -15.66
N VAL A 86 -25.24 -7.23 -14.99
CA VAL A 86 -25.65 -7.59 -13.62
C VAL A 86 -24.94 -6.79 -12.53
N ALA A 87 -23.80 -6.17 -12.85
CA ALA A 87 -22.93 -5.51 -11.87
C ALA A 87 -23.65 -4.48 -10.98
N PRO A 88 -24.51 -3.58 -11.50
CA PRO A 88 -25.25 -2.63 -10.67
C PRO A 88 -26.25 -3.30 -9.72
N VAL A 89 -27.01 -4.29 -10.19
CA VAL A 89 -27.97 -5.04 -9.37
C VAL A 89 -27.27 -5.82 -8.26
N ILE A 90 -26.11 -6.43 -8.56
CA ILE A 90 -25.28 -7.07 -7.52
C ILE A 90 -24.81 -6.04 -6.48
N ASN A 91 -24.34 -4.86 -6.91
CA ASN A 91 -23.92 -3.81 -5.97
C ASN A 91 -25.07 -3.44 -5.00
N GLN A 92 -26.30 -3.32 -5.51
CA GLN A 92 -27.48 -3.05 -4.70
C GLN A 92 -27.80 -4.21 -3.75
N ALA A 93 -27.86 -5.45 -4.26
CA ALA A 93 -28.18 -6.63 -3.47
C ALA A 93 -27.17 -6.86 -2.32
N VAL A 94 -25.88 -6.67 -2.59
CA VAL A 94 -24.80 -6.79 -1.60
C VAL A 94 -24.96 -5.75 -0.48
N LYS A 95 -25.28 -4.50 -0.82
CA LYS A 95 -25.53 -3.43 0.16
C LYS A 95 -26.78 -3.70 0.99
N GLU A 96 -27.87 -4.16 0.37
CA GLU A 96 -29.12 -4.40 1.07
C GLU A 96 -28.99 -5.55 2.08
N MET A 97 -28.37 -6.66 1.68
CA MET A 97 -28.08 -7.77 2.61
C MET A 97 -27.24 -7.30 3.80
N HIS A 98 -26.21 -6.48 3.54
CA HIS A 98 -25.38 -5.93 4.60
C HIS A 98 -26.16 -4.99 5.53
N HIS A 99 -27.03 -4.14 4.97
CA HIS A 99 -27.90 -3.27 5.74
C HIS A 99 -28.87 -4.06 6.64
N GLN A 100 -29.45 -5.14 6.13
CA GLN A 100 -30.31 -6.03 6.92
C GLN A 100 -29.56 -6.65 8.11
N LEU A 101 -28.30 -7.09 7.89
CA LEU A 101 -27.46 -7.63 8.96
C LEU A 101 -27.05 -6.56 9.98
N LEU A 102 -26.71 -5.35 9.50
CA LEU A 102 -26.42 -4.20 10.37
C LEU A 102 -27.64 -3.80 11.21
N PHE A 103 -28.83 -3.79 10.62
CA PHE A 103 -30.07 -3.51 11.34
C PHE A 103 -30.33 -4.57 12.42
N LYS A 104 -30.09 -5.85 12.11
CA LYS A 104 -30.33 -6.97 13.02
C LYS A 104 -29.34 -7.05 14.19
N TYR A 105 -28.06 -6.71 13.96
CA TYR A 105 -26.99 -6.94 14.93
C TYR A 105 -26.26 -5.68 15.40
N GLY A 106 -26.53 -4.54 14.78
CA GLY A 106 -25.89 -3.26 15.02
C GLY A 106 -24.54 -3.10 14.30
N SER A 107 -24.18 -1.84 14.05
CA SER A 107 -22.80 -1.45 13.74
C SER A 107 -22.01 -1.43 15.05
N LYS A 108 -20.99 -2.28 15.18
CA LYS A 108 -20.12 -2.31 16.35
C LYS A 108 -18.68 -2.48 15.91
N CYS A 109 -17.82 -1.54 16.33
CA CYS A 109 -16.38 -1.75 16.24
C CYS A 109 -16.01 -2.97 17.08
N ILE A 110 -15.27 -3.90 16.47
CA ILE A 110 -14.79 -5.09 17.17
C ILE A 110 -13.61 -4.67 18.06
N PRO A 111 -13.65 -4.92 19.38
CA PRO A 111 -12.55 -4.58 20.27
C PRO A 111 -11.23 -5.22 19.84
N TYR A 112 -10.11 -4.51 20.00
CA TYR A 112 -8.78 -4.99 19.61
C TYR A 112 -8.44 -6.38 20.17
N GLN A 113 -8.86 -6.68 21.39
CA GLN A 113 -8.66 -7.98 22.03
C GLN A 113 -9.33 -9.13 21.24
N GLN A 114 -10.54 -8.90 20.70
CA GLN A 114 -11.24 -9.87 19.87
C GLN A 114 -10.60 -10.02 18.48
N LEU A 115 -10.06 -8.93 17.91
CA LEU A 115 -9.26 -8.97 16.70
C LEU A 115 -7.98 -9.80 16.88
N LYS A 116 -7.31 -9.64 18.03
CA LYS A 116 -6.11 -10.41 18.38
C LYS A 116 -6.43 -11.90 18.44
N LEU A 117 -7.53 -12.29 19.09
CA LEU A 117 -7.98 -13.69 19.15
C LEU A 117 -8.20 -14.29 17.76
N LEU A 118 -8.85 -13.57 16.85
CA LEU A 118 -9.05 -14.05 15.48
C LEU A 118 -7.71 -14.26 14.76
N ARG A 119 -6.77 -13.31 14.90
CA ARG A 119 -5.46 -13.39 14.23
C ARG A 119 -4.55 -14.47 14.80
N THR A 120 -4.56 -14.69 16.12
CA THR A 120 -3.65 -15.64 16.78
C THR A 120 -4.21 -17.05 16.86
N SER A 121 -5.53 -17.21 17.03
CA SER A 121 -6.16 -18.51 17.25
C SER A 121 -7.08 -18.97 16.12
N GLY A 122 -7.37 -18.10 15.15
CA GLY A 122 -8.37 -18.37 14.10
C GLY A 122 -9.81 -18.45 14.62
N LYS A 123 -10.05 -18.23 15.91
CA LYS A 123 -11.38 -18.29 16.52
C LYS A 123 -12.15 -17.00 16.23
N VAL A 124 -13.36 -17.16 15.72
CA VAL A 124 -14.28 -16.04 15.48
C VAL A 124 -14.72 -15.45 16.83
N PRO A 125 -14.72 -14.11 16.98
CA PRO A 125 -15.31 -13.45 18.13
C PRO A 125 -16.76 -13.88 18.40
N PRO A 126 -17.16 -14.16 19.65
CA PRO A 126 -18.54 -14.54 19.97
C PRO A 126 -19.60 -13.54 19.48
N SER A 127 -19.24 -12.26 19.46
CA SER A 127 -20.06 -11.16 18.93
C SER A 127 -20.44 -11.32 17.45
N LEU A 128 -19.66 -12.07 16.67
CA LEU A 128 -19.90 -12.34 15.25
C LEU A 128 -20.57 -13.70 14.99
N ASN A 129 -20.84 -14.53 16.01
CA ASN A 129 -21.42 -15.86 15.80
C ASN A 129 -22.79 -15.78 15.11
N ASN A 130 -23.62 -14.80 15.49
CA ASN A 130 -24.92 -14.59 14.87
C ASN A 130 -24.80 -14.12 13.42
N TRP A 131 -23.86 -13.21 13.13
CA TRP A 131 -23.53 -12.82 11.75
C TRP A 131 -23.14 -14.03 10.90
N ILE A 132 -22.24 -14.88 11.41
CA ILE A 132 -21.80 -16.08 10.69
C ILE A 132 -22.97 -17.04 10.45
N LYS A 133 -23.83 -17.24 11.46
CA LYS A 133 -25.01 -18.10 11.33
C LYS A 133 -25.92 -17.62 10.19
N ASP A 134 -26.23 -16.33 10.15
CA ASP A 134 -27.11 -15.75 9.15
C ASP A 134 -26.48 -15.67 7.75
N VAL A 135 -25.19 -15.35 7.65
CA VAL A 135 -24.47 -15.39 6.36
C VAL A 135 -24.44 -16.82 5.82
N LYS A 136 -24.23 -17.82 6.68
CA LYS A 136 -24.29 -19.23 6.30
C LYS A 136 -25.69 -19.69 5.88
N SER A 137 -26.74 -19.26 6.57
CA SER A 137 -28.12 -19.64 6.20
C SER A 137 -28.53 -19.08 4.85
N ASN A 138 -27.92 -17.97 4.43
CA ASN A 138 -28.09 -17.38 3.11
C ASN A 138 -27.23 -18.05 2.02
N HIS A 139 -26.30 -18.94 2.38
CA HIS A 139 -25.47 -19.64 1.41
C HIS A 139 -26.17 -20.94 0.97
N ARG A 140 -26.31 -21.16 -0.35
CA ARG A 140 -27.00 -22.36 -0.87
C ARG A 140 -26.32 -23.67 -0.51
N SER A 141 -24.99 -23.67 -0.48
CA SER A 141 -24.18 -24.84 -0.07
C SER A 141 -23.77 -24.73 1.40
N SER A 142 -23.54 -25.86 2.06
CA SER A 142 -22.92 -25.85 3.39
C SER A 142 -21.50 -25.28 3.32
N ILE A 143 -21.25 -24.16 4.01
CA ILE A 143 -19.91 -23.56 4.14
C ILE A 143 -19.41 -23.66 5.58
N SER A 144 -18.18 -24.15 5.76
CA SER A 144 -17.56 -24.23 7.08
C SER A 144 -17.17 -22.84 7.58
N THR A 145 -17.11 -22.66 8.90
CA THR A 145 -16.63 -21.39 9.49
C THR A 145 -15.18 -21.12 9.09
N GLY A 146 -14.34 -22.16 9.04
CA GLY A 146 -12.94 -22.03 8.63
C GLY A 146 -12.80 -21.54 7.19
N SER A 147 -13.62 -22.04 6.27
CA SER A 147 -13.67 -21.56 4.89
C SER A 147 -14.05 -20.07 4.82
N LEU A 148 -15.07 -19.67 5.56
CA LEU A 148 -15.54 -18.29 5.60
C LEU A 148 -14.45 -17.33 6.09
N VAL A 149 -13.83 -17.61 7.24
CA VAL A 149 -12.70 -16.82 7.78
C VAL A 149 -11.48 -16.83 6.84
N ARG A 150 -11.35 -17.88 6.01
CA ARG A 150 -10.30 -17.92 4.98
C ARG A 150 -10.59 -16.98 3.81
N PHE A 151 -11.84 -16.69 3.47
CA PHE A 151 -12.16 -15.92 2.25
C PHE A 151 -12.48 -14.45 2.49
N THR A 152 -12.80 -14.07 3.72
CA THR A 152 -13.17 -12.70 4.07
C THR A 152 -12.49 -12.24 5.35
N ASP A 153 -12.34 -10.92 5.47
CA ASP A 153 -12.09 -10.27 6.75
C ASP A 153 -13.41 -10.08 7.51
N VAL A 154 -13.78 -11.08 8.31
CA VAL A 154 -14.99 -11.05 9.16
C VAL A 154 -15.02 -9.86 10.12
N THR A 155 -13.88 -9.21 10.35
CA THR A 155 -13.80 -8.07 11.27
C THR A 155 -14.38 -6.79 10.70
N LYS A 156 -14.50 -6.72 9.38
CA LYS A 156 -15.09 -5.60 8.66
C LYS A 156 -16.59 -5.73 8.47
N TRP A 157 -17.18 -6.90 8.70
CA TRP A 157 -18.62 -7.11 8.46
C TRP A 157 -19.53 -6.10 9.17
N PRO A 158 -19.27 -5.70 10.44
CA PRO A 158 -20.09 -4.71 11.12
C PRO A 158 -19.76 -3.26 10.74
N THR A 159 -18.81 -3.00 9.83
CA THR A 159 -18.45 -1.64 9.38
C THR A 159 -19.12 -1.33 8.05
N GLU A 160 -19.10 -0.06 7.63
CA GLU A 160 -19.68 0.38 6.34
C GLU A 160 -19.03 -0.32 5.13
N ASP A 161 -17.75 -0.68 5.23
CA ASP A 161 -17.01 -1.42 4.21
C ASP A 161 -17.31 -2.93 4.21
N GLY A 162 -18.14 -3.41 5.12
CA GLY A 162 -18.41 -4.84 5.34
C GLY A 162 -19.20 -5.53 4.24
N SER A 163 -19.92 -4.78 3.40
CA SER A 163 -20.83 -5.34 2.39
C SER A 163 -20.13 -6.30 1.42
N TRP A 164 -19.01 -5.88 0.82
CA TRP A 164 -18.26 -6.73 -0.10
C TRP A 164 -17.44 -7.82 0.57
N GLU A 165 -17.11 -7.66 1.85
CA GLU A 165 -16.49 -8.73 2.65
C GLU A 165 -17.49 -9.87 2.88
N ILE A 166 -18.74 -9.55 3.16
CA ILE A 166 -19.82 -10.54 3.25
C ILE A 166 -20.08 -11.19 1.88
N ALA A 167 -20.11 -10.40 0.81
CA ALA A 167 -20.32 -10.91 -0.55
C ALA A 167 -19.28 -11.97 -0.96
N ARG A 168 -18.02 -11.80 -0.55
CA ARG A 168 -16.92 -12.77 -0.84
C ARG A 168 -17.19 -14.18 -0.32
N VAL A 169 -18.04 -14.34 0.70
CA VAL A 169 -18.41 -15.66 1.21
C VAL A 169 -19.13 -16.49 0.16
N PHE A 170 -19.89 -15.84 -0.72
CA PHE A 170 -20.63 -16.46 -1.82
C PHE A 170 -19.81 -16.53 -3.11
N MET A 171 -18.62 -15.95 -3.15
CA MET A 171 -17.73 -16.02 -4.31
C MET A 171 -16.86 -17.28 -4.24
N SER A 172 -16.42 -17.77 -5.40
CA SER A 172 -15.50 -18.91 -5.46
C SER A 172 -14.14 -18.58 -4.82
N GLN A 173 -13.43 -19.61 -4.33
CA GLN A 173 -12.21 -19.48 -3.53
C GLN A 173 -11.09 -18.80 -4.35
N GLY A 174 -10.87 -17.49 -4.21
CA GLY A 174 -9.80 -16.85 -4.98
C GLY A 174 -9.41 -15.42 -4.63
N TYR A 175 -10.32 -14.61 -4.10
CA TYR A 175 -10.06 -13.17 -3.93
C TYR A 175 -9.86 -12.78 -2.47
N ARG A 176 -8.65 -13.03 -1.94
CA ARG A 176 -8.24 -12.53 -0.62
C ARG A 176 -7.57 -11.14 -0.66
N SER A 177 -7.14 -10.68 -1.84
CA SER A 177 -6.16 -9.59 -1.94
C SER A 177 -6.70 -8.25 -2.43
N GLY A 178 -8.01 -8.00 -2.38
CA GLY A 178 -8.58 -6.78 -2.96
C GLY A 178 -9.12 -5.81 -1.91
N THR A 179 -8.69 -4.56 -1.95
CA THR A 179 -9.41 -3.37 -1.44
C THR A 179 -10.67 -3.05 -2.25
N GLY A 180 -11.16 -4.03 -3.02
CA GLY A 180 -12.31 -3.87 -3.90
C GLY A 180 -13.59 -3.77 -3.11
N ASN A 181 -14.22 -2.60 -3.18
CA ASN A 181 -15.48 -2.27 -2.53
C ASN A 181 -16.63 -2.16 -3.55
N THR A 182 -16.48 -2.75 -4.73
CA THR A 182 -17.42 -2.68 -5.86
C THR A 182 -17.34 -3.92 -6.75
N SER A 183 -18.42 -4.22 -7.49
CA SER A 183 -18.48 -5.31 -8.46
C SER A 183 -17.38 -5.25 -9.54
N SER A 184 -16.94 -4.06 -9.93
CA SER A 184 -15.86 -3.84 -10.91
C SER A 184 -14.48 -4.37 -10.48
N SER A 185 -14.33 -4.66 -9.19
CA SER A 185 -13.11 -5.25 -8.61
C SER A 185 -13.07 -6.78 -8.73
N PHE A 186 -14.17 -7.40 -9.17
CA PHE A 186 -14.34 -8.84 -9.25
C PHE A 186 -14.46 -9.30 -10.70
N ASP A 187 -14.10 -10.55 -10.97
CA ASP A 187 -14.25 -11.14 -12.28
C ASP A 187 -15.65 -11.75 -12.48
N THR A 188 -15.95 -12.13 -13.72
CA THR A 188 -17.23 -12.77 -14.10
C THR A 188 -17.54 -13.98 -13.22
N SER A 189 -16.55 -14.82 -12.87
CA SER A 189 -16.79 -16.00 -12.03
C SER A 189 -17.23 -15.63 -10.63
N ALA A 190 -16.61 -14.63 -10.02
CA ALA A 190 -16.98 -14.15 -8.69
C ALA A 190 -18.40 -13.59 -8.68
N LEU A 191 -18.78 -12.77 -9.66
CA LEU A 191 -20.12 -12.18 -9.72
C LEU A 191 -21.22 -13.22 -9.91
N PHE A 192 -21.07 -14.13 -10.89
CA PHE A 192 -22.08 -15.17 -11.10
C PHE A 192 -22.06 -16.23 -9.98
N SER A 193 -20.92 -16.45 -9.30
CA SER A 193 -20.87 -17.29 -8.09
C SER A 193 -21.67 -16.67 -6.97
N TYR A 194 -21.58 -15.35 -6.77
CA TYR A 194 -22.39 -14.63 -5.80
C TYR A 194 -23.88 -14.79 -6.12
N MET A 195 -24.30 -14.50 -7.37
CA MET A 195 -25.69 -14.65 -7.82
C MET A 195 -26.21 -16.07 -7.56
N PHE A 196 -25.45 -17.09 -7.96
CA PHE A 196 -25.87 -18.48 -7.80
C PHE A 196 -25.90 -18.91 -6.34
N ARG A 197 -24.88 -18.60 -5.52
CA ARG A 197 -24.74 -19.16 -4.16
C ARG A 197 -25.46 -18.37 -3.08
N CYS A 198 -25.81 -17.10 -3.31
CA CYS A 198 -26.52 -16.27 -2.35
C CYS A 198 -28.04 -16.42 -2.51
N ARG A 199 -28.71 -17.01 -1.52
CA ARG A 199 -30.19 -17.17 -1.51
C ARG A 199 -30.90 -15.82 -1.55
N ASN A 200 -30.36 -14.78 -0.92
CA ASN A 200 -30.93 -13.43 -0.99
C ASN A 200 -30.98 -12.86 -2.41
N PHE A 201 -30.17 -13.38 -3.34
CA PHE A 201 -30.19 -12.93 -4.73
C PHE A 201 -31.36 -13.53 -5.53
N GLU A 202 -32.04 -14.56 -5.01
CA GLU A 202 -33.15 -15.25 -5.70
C GLU A 202 -34.29 -14.34 -6.13
N ARG A 203 -34.54 -13.26 -5.39
CA ARG A 203 -35.62 -12.33 -5.73
C ARG A 203 -35.37 -11.53 -7.01
N TYR A 204 -34.11 -11.40 -7.45
CA TYR A 204 -33.72 -10.65 -8.63
C TYR A 204 -33.70 -11.49 -9.91
N LEU A 205 -33.91 -12.81 -9.82
CA LEU A 205 -33.90 -13.74 -10.95
C LEU A 205 -35.16 -14.62 -10.91
N GLN A 206 -35.66 -14.99 -12.07
CA GLN A 206 -36.73 -15.97 -12.18
C GLN A 206 -36.18 -17.39 -12.03
N ASP A 207 -35.07 -17.70 -12.71
CA ASP A 207 -34.36 -18.97 -12.60
C ASP A 207 -32.90 -18.76 -12.19
N ILE A 208 -32.54 -19.20 -10.97
CA ILE A 208 -31.17 -19.10 -10.49
C ILE A 208 -30.18 -19.95 -11.31
N ASN A 209 -30.65 -20.99 -12.00
CA ASN A 209 -29.76 -21.84 -12.79
C ASN A 209 -29.16 -21.07 -13.98
N VAL A 210 -29.75 -19.96 -14.42
CA VAL A 210 -29.13 -19.06 -15.40
C VAL A 210 -27.74 -18.61 -14.94
N ALA A 211 -27.58 -18.22 -13.68
CA ALA A 211 -26.28 -17.83 -13.13
C ALA A 211 -25.29 -19.01 -13.07
N LYS A 212 -25.78 -20.23 -12.77
CA LYS A 212 -24.97 -21.46 -12.77
C LYS A 212 -24.49 -21.81 -14.18
N ASN A 213 -25.39 -21.75 -15.16
CA ASN A 213 -25.07 -22.10 -16.55
C ASN A 213 -24.04 -21.11 -17.12
N ILE A 214 -24.17 -19.81 -16.81
CA ILE A 214 -23.16 -18.80 -17.21
C ILE A 214 -21.80 -19.06 -16.56
N LEU A 215 -21.75 -19.53 -15.30
CA LEU A 215 -20.49 -19.96 -14.69
C LEU A 215 -19.84 -21.12 -15.44
N GLU A 216 -20.64 -22.09 -15.89
CA GLU A 216 -20.16 -23.22 -16.68
C GLU A 216 -19.62 -22.77 -18.03
N VAL A 217 -20.34 -21.89 -18.74
CA VAL A 217 -19.86 -21.25 -19.98
C VAL A 217 -18.53 -20.53 -19.76
N ARG A 218 -18.42 -19.74 -18.69
CA ARG A 218 -17.17 -19.06 -18.33
C ARG A 218 -16.04 -20.05 -18.07
N ASN A 219 -16.29 -21.11 -17.32
CA ASN A 219 -15.27 -22.12 -17.03
C ASN A 219 -14.82 -22.82 -18.32
N ASN A 220 -15.75 -23.20 -19.19
CA ASN A 220 -15.44 -23.80 -20.49
C ASN A 220 -14.63 -22.84 -21.37
N ALA A 221 -14.94 -21.54 -21.37
CA ALA A 221 -14.18 -20.53 -22.10
C ALA A 221 -12.75 -20.36 -21.54
N MET A 222 -12.58 -20.33 -20.21
CA MET A 222 -11.26 -20.14 -19.61
C MET A 222 -10.37 -21.38 -19.67
N HIS A 223 -10.98 -22.56 -19.81
CA HIS A 223 -10.29 -23.83 -19.91
C HIS A 223 -10.34 -24.42 -21.33
N SER A 224 -10.80 -23.66 -22.34
CA SER A 224 -10.81 -24.10 -23.73
C SER A 224 -9.37 -24.37 -24.21
N PRO A 225 -9.05 -25.60 -24.63
CA PRO A 225 -7.78 -25.88 -25.29
C PRO A 225 -7.65 -24.99 -26.52
N ARG A 226 -6.51 -24.30 -26.66
CA ARG A 226 -6.22 -23.40 -27.79
C ARG A 226 -7.11 -22.15 -27.90
N LEU A 227 -8.02 -21.92 -26.96
CA LEU A 227 -8.95 -20.76 -26.97
C LEU A 227 -9.85 -20.76 -28.21
N GLU A 228 -10.41 -21.92 -28.54
CA GLU A 228 -11.18 -22.15 -29.75
C GLU A 228 -12.56 -22.71 -29.41
N PHE A 229 -13.60 -22.31 -30.16
CA PHE A 229 -14.94 -22.89 -30.09
C PHE A 229 -15.52 -23.15 -31.48
N THR A 230 -16.23 -24.26 -31.62
CA THR A 230 -17.02 -24.52 -32.83
C THR A 230 -18.20 -23.54 -32.93
N ASP A 231 -18.77 -23.38 -34.13
CA ASP A 231 -19.97 -22.55 -34.30
C ASP A 231 -21.15 -23.04 -33.43
N GLN A 232 -21.26 -24.36 -33.25
CA GLN A 232 -22.29 -24.95 -32.39
C GLN A 232 -22.11 -24.57 -30.92
N GLN A 233 -20.88 -24.69 -30.40
CA GLN A 233 -20.57 -24.29 -29.02
C GLN A 233 -20.82 -22.80 -28.82
N MET A 234 -20.43 -21.96 -29.78
CA MET A 234 -20.69 -20.52 -29.72
C MET A 234 -22.20 -20.24 -29.65
N LYS A 235 -23.01 -20.83 -30.53
CA LYS A 235 -24.47 -20.67 -30.53
C LYS A 235 -25.10 -21.11 -29.20
N GLU A 236 -24.69 -22.27 -28.69
CA GLU A 236 -25.16 -22.79 -27.40
C GLU A 236 -24.84 -21.82 -26.25
N TYR A 237 -23.59 -21.37 -26.16
CA TYR A 237 -23.16 -20.44 -25.12
C TYR A 237 -23.84 -19.07 -25.22
N PHE A 238 -24.07 -18.58 -26.44
CA PHE A 238 -24.87 -17.37 -26.65
C PHE A 238 -26.30 -17.56 -26.20
N GLY A 239 -26.94 -18.69 -26.50
CA GLY A 239 -28.28 -19.01 -26.01
C GLY A 239 -28.36 -18.97 -24.49
N ILE A 240 -27.40 -19.62 -23.81
CA ILE A 240 -27.32 -19.61 -22.34
C ILE A 240 -27.17 -18.19 -21.78
N ILE A 241 -26.29 -17.37 -22.39
CA ILE A 241 -26.07 -15.99 -21.94
C ILE A 241 -27.30 -15.11 -22.25
N SER A 242 -27.99 -15.34 -23.38
CA SER A 242 -29.23 -14.65 -23.72
C SER A 242 -30.33 -14.86 -22.68
N CYS A 243 -30.45 -16.06 -22.09
CA CYS A 243 -31.42 -16.30 -21.02
C CYS A 243 -31.30 -15.33 -19.83
N LEU A 244 -30.11 -14.78 -19.56
CA LEU A 244 -29.94 -13.74 -18.53
C LEU A 244 -30.54 -12.40 -18.95
N PHE A 245 -30.37 -12.03 -20.22
CA PHE A 245 -30.87 -10.78 -20.77
C PHE A 245 -32.37 -10.80 -21.02
N ASP A 246 -32.96 -11.99 -21.05
CA ASP A 246 -34.39 -12.23 -21.24
C ASP A 246 -35.12 -12.52 -19.89
N ASP A 247 -34.41 -12.51 -18.75
CA ASP A 247 -35.02 -12.71 -17.42
C ASP A 247 -35.83 -11.47 -17.01
N GLU A 248 -37.16 -11.62 -16.95
CA GLU A 248 -38.09 -10.51 -16.70
C GLU A 248 -37.83 -9.79 -15.37
N ARG A 249 -37.50 -10.52 -14.31
CA ARG A 249 -37.23 -9.93 -12.99
C ARG A 249 -35.96 -9.10 -13.02
N LEU A 250 -34.91 -9.63 -13.65
CA LEU A 250 -33.65 -8.91 -13.79
C LEU A 250 -33.78 -7.69 -14.70
N ILE A 251 -34.59 -7.78 -15.76
CA ILE A 251 -34.89 -6.65 -16.65
C ILE A 251 -35.49 -5.49 -15.85
N LEU A 252 -36.50 -5.75 -15.02
CA LEU A 252 -37.13 -4.71 -14.19
C LEU A 252 -36.11 -4.00 -13.28
N GLU A 253 -35.20 -4.77 -12.69
CA GLU A 253 -34.19 -4.28 -11.76
C GLU A 253 -33.04 -3.55 -12.46
N THR A 254 -32.79 -3.86 -13.73
CA THR A 254 -31.70 -3.27 -14.53
C THR A 254 -32.10 -2.01 -15.30
N GLN A 255 -33.39 -1.80 -15.57
CA GLN A 255 -33.88 -0.63 -16.32
C GLN A 255 -33.49 0.72 -15.70
N GLN A 256 -33.35 0.77 -14.38
CA GLN A 256 -32.93 1.96 -13.64
C GLN A 256 -31.43 2.27 -13.76
N PHE A 257 -30.62 1.38 -14.34
CA PHE A 257 -29.17 1.52 -14.43
C PHE A 257 -28.70 1.72 -15.88
N GLU A 258 -28.20 2.92 -16.19
CA GLU A 258 -27.63 3.26 -17.50
C GLU A 258 -26.53 2.29 -17.95
N GLN A 259 -25.69 1.84 -17.02
CA GLN A 259 -24.64 0.87 -17.32
C GLN A 259 -25.22 -0.46 -17.82
N SER A 260 -26.32 -0.93 -17.22
CA SER A 260 -26.97 -2.18 -17.61
C SER A 260 -27.67 -2.04 -18.95
N THR A 261 -28.38 -0.95 -19.20
CA THR A 261 -29.05 -0.71 -20.49
C THR A 261 -28.04 -0.61 -21.64
N LYS A 262 -26.89 0.05 -21.40
CA LYS A 262 -25.78 0.09 -22.34
C LYS A 262 -25.21 -1.30 -22.64
N ALA A 263 -24.90 -2.08 -21.61
CA ALA A 263 -24.36 -3.44 -21.79
C ALA A 263 -25.33 -4.36 -22.55
N LEU A 264 -26.65 -4.24 -22.29
CA LEU A 264 -27.68 -4.97 -23.02
C LEU A 264 -27.74 -4.56 -24.50
N GLN A 265 -27.67 -3.25 -24.79
CA GLN A 265 -27.67 -2.74 -26.16
C GLN A 265 -26.43 -3.23 -26.93
N GLU A 266 -25.24 -3.15 -26.32
CA GLU A 266 -24.00 -3.63 -26.92
C GLU A 266 -24.04 -5.15 -27.17
N PHE A 267 -24.63 -5.92 -26.26
CA PHE A 267 -24.86 -7.35 -26.46
C PHE A 267 -25.82 -7.63 -27.63
N LYS A 268 -26.95 -6.91 -27.73
CA LYS A 268 -27.90 -7.04 -28.84
C LYS A 268 -27.25 -6.71 -30.18
N GLU A 269 -26.49 -5.62 -30.26
CA GLU A 269 -25.77 -5.25 -31.47
C GLU A 269 -24.73 -6.31 -31.88
N MET A 270 -23.97 -6.84 -30.91
CA MET A 270 -23.02 -7.92 -31.18
C MET A 270 -23.73 -9.17 -31.72
N ARG A 271 -24.88 -9.54 -31.13
CA ARG A 271 -25.72 -10.67 -31.57
C ARG A 271 -26.29 -10.45 -32.97
N ASP A 272 -26.74 -9.24 -33.28
CA ASP A 272 -27.30 -8.93 -34.60
C ASP A 272 -26.21 -8.89 -35.69
N ARG A 273 -25.00 -8.41 -35.35
CA ARG A 273 -23.83 -8.50 -36.23
C ARG A 273 -23.42 -9.95 -36.49
N LEU A 274 -23.60 -10.83 -35.51
CA LEU A 274 -23.42 -12.28 -35.68
C LEU A 274 -24.36 -12.90 -36.72
N ALA A 275 -25.58 -12.40 -36.83
CA ALA A 275 -26.56 -12.91 -37.78
C ALA A 275 -26.32 -12.47 -39.23
N LYS A 276 -25.55 -11.39 -39.48
CA LYS A 276 -25.51 -10.69 -40.78
C LYS A 276 -24.27 -10.92 -41.68
N THR A 277 -23.27 -11.72 -41.27
CA THR A 277 -22.05 -12.11 -42.03
C THR A 277 -21.17 -10.99 -42.65
N ASP A 278 -19.98 -10.76 -42.10
CA ASP A 278 -18.63 -10.94 -42.68
C ASP A 278 -17.64 -10.47 -41.60
N TYR A 279 -17.20 -11.43 -40.79
CA TYR A 279 -16.84 -11.22 -39.38
C TYR A 279 -15.46 -10.59 -39.18
N THR A 280 -14.62 -10.66 -40.21
CA THR A 280 -13.24 -10.20 -40.22
C THR A 280 -13.16 -8.70 -39.98
N LYS A 281 -13.95 -7.88 -40.68
CA LYS A 281 -13.85 -6.42 -40.61
C LYS A 281 -14.22 -5.83 -39.25
N THR A 282 -15.30 -6.32 -38.63
CA THR A 282 -15.75 -5.85 -37.31
C THR A 282 -14.83 -6.34 -36.20
N THR A 283 -14.38 -7.59 -36.26
CA THR A 283 -13.45 -8.15 -35.28
C THR A 283 -12.11 -7.44 -35.33
N ILE A 284 -11.59 -7.16 -36.53
CA ILE A 284 -10.36 -6.37 -36.72
C ILE A 284 -10.52 -4.97 -36.14
N LYS A 285 -11.66 -4.29 -36.39
CA LYS A 285 -11.93 -2.96 -35.82
C LYS A 285 -11.94 -3.00 -34.28
N PHE A 286 -12.65 -3.95 -33.69
CA PHE A 286 -12.73 -4.09 -32.23
C PHE A 286 -11.36 -4.41 -31.60
N ILE A 287 -10.62 -5.36 -32.19
CA ILE A 287 -9.25 -5.69 -31.75
C ILE A 287 -8.34 -4.46 -31.89
N GLY A 288 -8.50 -3.68 -32.96
CA GLY A 288 -7.79 -2.42 -33.16
C GLY A 288 -8.07 -1.38 -32.08
N GLU A 289 -9.34 -1.16 -31.73
CA GLU A 289 -9.76 -0.24 -30.66
C GLU A 289 -9.24 -0.68 -29.28
N GLU A 290 -9.33 -1.98 -28.97
CA GLU A 290 -8.79 -2.56 -27.74
C GLU A 290 -7.26 -2.49 -27.68
N ASN A 291 -6.56 -2.74 -28.80
CA ASN A 291 -5.12 -2.58 -28.91
C ASN A 291 -4.70 -1.12 -28.72
N ALA A 292 -5.44 -0.16 -29.29
CA ALA A 292 -5.20 1.26 -29.08
C ALA A 292 -5.40 1.67 -27.62
N MET A 293 -6.44 1.16 -26.94
CA MET A 293 -6.64 1.37 -25.51
C MET A 293 -5.53 0.72 -24.67
N LEU A 294 -5.11 -0.49 -25.04
CA LEU A 294 -3.97 -1.20 -24.46
C LEU A 294 -2.69 -0.36 -24.53
N SER A 295 -2.36 0.15 -25.71
CA SER A 295 -1.20 1.01 -25.93
C SER A 295 -1.27 2.26 -25.06
N ARG A 296 -2.42 2.95 -25.01
CA ARG A 296 -2.63 4.10 -24.10
C ARG A 296 -2.39 3.73 -22.63
N CYS A 297 -2.92 2.58 -22.19
CA CYS A 297 -2.68 2.08 -20.83
C CYS A 297 -1.21 1.74 -20.57
N VAL A 298 -0.51 1.13 -21.53
CA VAL A 298 0.91 0.80 -21.41
C VAL A 298 1.73 2.08 -21.29
N SER A 299 1.50 3.06 -22.16
CA SER A 299 2.14 4.37 -22.10
C SER A 299 1.90 5.06 -20.76
N ALA A 300 0.66 5.08 -20.26
CA ALA A 300 0.34 5.67 -18.95
C ALA A 300 1.08 4.97 -17.79
N ASN A 301 1.11 3.63 -17.78
CA ASN A 301 1.87 2.89 -16.75
C ASN A 301 3.37 3.13 -16.88
N GLN A 302 3.89 3.27 -18.11
CA GLN A 302 5.30 3.56 -18.35
C GLN A 302 5.67 4.95 -17.80
N SER A 303 4.83 5.97 -18.00
CA SER A 303 5.01 7.30 -17.39
C SER A 303 4.98 7.24 -15.86
N GLN A 304 4.07 6.45 -15.27
CA GLN A 304 4.03 6.24 -13.82
C GLN A 304 5.29 5.56 -13.29
N LEU A 305 5.81 4.54 -13.99
CA LEU A 305 7.07 3.87 -13.63
C LEU A 305 8.26 4.81 -13.70
N ILE A 306 8.32 5.69 -14.71
CA ILE A 306 9.36 6.73 -14.81
C ILE A 306 9.27 7.70 -13.62
N SER A 307 8.06 8.13 -13.26
CA SER A 307 7.84 9.01 -12.09
C SER A 307 8.28 8.34 -10.78
N LEU A 308 7.93 7.07 -10.56
CA LEU A 308 8.36 6.31 -9.38
C LEU A 308 9.87 6.10 -9.33
N ARG A 309 10.50 5.86 -10.48
CA ARG A 309 11.96 5.76 -10.58
C ARG A 309 12.63 7.07 -10.19
N ASN A 310 12.15 8.20 -10.70
CA ASN A 310 12.69 9.52 -10.35
C ASN A 310 12.52 9.83 -8.86
N LEU A 311 11.38 9.44 -8.26
CA LEU A 311 11.16 9.56 -6.82
C LEU A 311 12.16 8.71 -6.03
N TYR A 312 12.39 7.47 -6.44
CA TYR A 312 13.38 6.59 -5.82
C TYR A 312 14.80 7.16 -5.90
N ASP A 313 15.19 7.69 -7.06
CA ASP A 313 16.51 8.30 -7.26
C ASP A 313 16.69 9.55 -6.40
N ASN A 314 15.63 10.36 -6.22
CA ASN A 314 15.65 11.51 -5.33
C ASN A 314 15.80 11.10 -3.86
N ILE A 315 15.00 10.14 -3.39
CA ILE A 315 15.09 9.60 -2.02
C ILE A 315 16.50 9.04 -1.76
N THR A 316 17.05 8.30 -2.72
CA THR A 316 18.41 7.74 -2.61
C THR A 316 19.45 8.84 -2.49
N ARG A 317 19.34 9.91 -3.29
CA ARG A 317 20.24 11.07 -3.23
C ARG A 317 20.16 11.78 -1.88
N ASP A 318 18.95 11.99 -1.37
CA ASP A 318 18.72 12.63 -0.07
C ASP A 318 19.28 11.79 1.08
N PHE A 319 19.08 10.46 1.02
CA PHE A 319 19.66 9.53 1.99
C PHE A 319 21.20 9.59 2.03
N VAL A 320 21.84 9.63 0.85
CA VAL A 320 23.31 9.79 0.75
C VAL A 320 23.77 11.13 1.34
N ASN A 321 23.02 12.21 1.10
CA ASN A 321 23.34 13.53 1.65
C ASN A 321 23.22 13.57 3.18
N VAL A 322 22.14 13.03 3.74
CA VAL A 322 21.94 12.90 5.18
C VAL A 322 23.05 12.05 5.80
N SER A 323 23.44 10.96 5.15
CA SER A 323 24.54 10.10 5.62
C SER A 323 25.88 10.84 5.66
N LYS A 324 26.19 11.68 4.66
CA LYS A 324 27.39 12.54 4.66
C LYS A 324 27.36 13.59 5.77
N GLN A 325 26.20 14.18 6.04
CA GLN A 325 26.04 15.14 7.13
C GLN A 325 26.25 14.46 8.49
N ALA A 326 25.66 13.29 8.71
CA ALA A 326 25.86 12.49 9.92
C ALA A 326 27.34 12.13 10.13
N LEU A 327 28.06 11.75 9.07
CA LEU A 327 29.48 11.44 9.16
C LEU A 327 30.34 12.68 9.50
N THR A 328 29.98 13.85 8.98
CA THR A 328 30.63 15.12 9.35
C THR A 328 30.38 15.48 10.81
N LEU A 329 29.14 15.30 11.28
CA LEU A 329 28.76 15.55 12.66
C LEU A 329 29.50 14.61 13.62
N ASN A 330 29.59 13.32 13.31
CA ASN A 330 30.34 12.35 14.11
C ASN A 330 31.81 12.75 14.24
N LYS A 331 32.47 13.13 13.13
CA LYS A 331 33.85 13.62 13.17
C LYS A 331 34.02 14.86 14.06
N ALA A 332 33.04 15.77 14.06
CA ALA A 332 33.06 16.93 14.94
C ALA A 332 32.90 16.50 16.41
N CYS A 333 32.00 15.57 16.71
CA CYS A 333 31.86 14.99 18.05
C CYS A 333 33.15 14.33 18.54
N ASP A 334 33.82 13.53 17.70
CA ASP A 334 35.11 12.90 18.04
C ASP A 334 36.18 13.95 18.38
N GLN A 335 36.26 15.04 17.59
CA GLN A 335 37.18 16.16 17.87
C GLN A 335 36.84 16.88 19.18
N PHE A 336 35.55 17.06 19.49
CA PHE A 336 35.14 17.65 20.76
C PHE A 336 35.47 16.73 21.94
N GLN A 337 35.23 15.43 21.79
CA GLN A 337 35.58 14.44 22.81
C GLN A 337 37.08 14.45 23.09
N GLN A 338 37.93 14.42 22.06
CA GLN A 338 39.38 14.50 22.21
C GLN A 338 39.83 15.80 22.92
N LYS A 339 39.17 16.94 22.66
CA LYS A 339 39.46 18.19 23.38
C LYS A 339 39.11 18.10 24.86
N ILE A 340 37.99 17.47 25.21
CA ILE A 340 37.59 17.26 26.60
C ILE A 340 38.57 16.33 27.30
N GLU A 341 38.98 15.23 26.67
CA GLU A 341 39.99 14.30 27.20
C GLU A 341 41.32 15.02 27.49
N ASN A 342 41.83 15.79 26.52
CA ASN A 342 43.05 16.60 26.71
C ASN A 342 42.93 17.62 27.87
N GLN A 343 41.74 18.21 28.06
CA GLN A 343 41.49 19.13 29.17
C GLN A 343 41.44 18.42 30.52
N LEU A 344 40.85 17.23 30.57
CA LEU A 344 40.84 16.39 31.77
C LEU A 344 42.26 15.97 32.16
N ASP A 345 43.08 15.52 31.21
CA ASP A 345 44.48 15.16 31.46
C ASP A 345 45.30 16.34 32.00
N HIS A 346 45.06 17.54 31.47
CA HIS A 346 45.70 18.76 31.97
C HIS A 346 45.27 19.09 33.40
N LEU A 347 43.98 18.97 33.71
CA LEU A 347 43.45 19.19 35.06
C LEU A 347 43.98 18.15 36.05
N ASP A 348 44.03 16.88 35.65
CA ASP A 348 44.57 15.78 36.47
C ASP A 348 46.06 16.00 36.80
N SER A 349 46.85 16.42 35.79
CA SER A 349 48.24 16.82 35.99
C SER A 349 48.39 17.99 36.98
N LYS A 350 47.49 18.97 36.92
CA LYS A 350 47.48 20.13 37.83
C LYS A 350 47.08 19.72 39.25
N VAL A 351 46.08 18.84 39.39
CA VAL A 351 45.65 18.27 40.67
C VAL A 351 46.78 17.47 41.30
N THR A 352 47.46 16.61 40.53
CA THR A 352 48.63 15.85 40.98
C THR A 352 49.77 16.78 41.43
N SER A 353 50.04 17.86 40.70
CA SER A 353 51.04 18.86 41.08
C SER A 353 50.69 19.57 42.38
N LEU A 354 49.40 19.90 42.60
CA LEU A 354 48.92 20.52 43.82
C LEU A 354 49.02 19.57 45.01
N HIS A 355 48.65 18.29 44.85
CA HIS A 355 48.83 17.29 45.90
C HIS A 355 50.29 17.21 46.34
N LYS A 356 51.23 17.11 45.39
CA LYS A 356 52.66 17.13 45.70
C LYS A 356 53.09 18.38 46.48
N GLN A 357 52.58 19.56 46.12
CA GLN A 357 52.88 20.80 46.84
C GLN A 357 52.31 20.81 48.27
N VAL A 358 51.14 20.18 48.48
CA VAL A 358 50.55 19.99 49.81
C VAL A 358 51.40 19.03 50.64
N ASP A 359 51.79 17.89 50.09
CA ASP A 359 52.65 16.91 50.76
C ASP A 359 53.99 17.53 51.18
N GLU A 360 54.64 18.28 50.28
CA GLU A 360 55.88 19.02 50.57
C GLU A 360 55.69 20.06 51.69
N PHE A 361 54.52 20.69 51.73
CA PHE A 361 54.17 21.67 52.77
C PHE A 361 53.93 21.01 54.13
N GLU A 362 53.20 19.89 54.16
CA GLU A 362 52.97 19.10 55.37
C GLU A 362 54.29 18.55 55.94
N GLU A 363 55.19 18.04 55.09
CA GLU A 363 56.53 17.63 55.52
C GLU A 363 57.32 18.79 56.16
N CYS A 364 57.25 19.99 55.57
CA CYS A 364 57.91 21.18 56.09
C CYS A 364 57.35 21.59 57.46
N MET A 365 56.03 21.53 57.63
CA MET A 365 55.35 21.77 58.90
C MET A 365 55.80 20.78 59.99
N ASN A 366 55.79 19.49 59.69
CA ASN A 366 56.21 18.43 60.62
C ASN A 366 57.70 18.54 61.04
N ARG A 367 58.57 19.06 60.17
CA ARG A 367 59.97 19.36 60.52
C ARG A 367 60.10 20.58 61.44
N SER A 368 59.20 21.56 61.33
CA SER A 368 59.23 22.79 62.12
C SER A 368 58.76 22.60 63.56
N GLU A 369 57.83 21.67 63.81
CA GLU A 369 57.35 21.34 65.17
C GLU A 369 58.39 20.63 66.04
N LYS A 370 59.41 20.00 65.44
CA LYS A 370 60.48 19.27 66.14
C LYS A 370 61.67 20.16 66.58
N LYS A 371 61.62 21.49 66.43
CA LYS A 371 62.65 22.44 66.91
C LYS A 371 62.04 23.52 67.84
N PRO A 372 62.70 23.90 68.95
CA PRO A 372 62.23 24.98 69.82
C PRO A 372 62.26 26.32 69.07
N PRO A 373 61.39 27.29 69.45
CA PRO A 373 61.13 28.48 68.66
C PRO A 373 62.33 29.44 68.70
N SER A 374 63.18 29.39 67.68
CA SER A 374 64.04 30.53 67.37
C SER A 374 63.28 31.49 66.45
N THR A 375 63.36 32.78 66.76
CA THR A 375 62.58 33.91 66.23
C THR A 375 62.75 34.20 64.72
N SER A 376 63.35 33.28 63.95
CA SER A 376 63.70 33.44 62.54
C SER A 376 62.61 32.99 61.54
N CYS A 377 61.66 32.12 61.93
CA CYS A 377 60.71 31.52 60.98
C CYS A 377 59.53 32.41 60.52
N LYS A 378 59.35 33.62 61.09
CA LYS A 378 58.27 34.55 60.67
C LYS A 378 58.43 35.06 59.22
N GLY A 379 59.67 35.19 58.73
CA GLY A 379 59.95 35.71 57.39
C GLY A 379 59.54 34.77 56.26
N THR A 380 59.72 33.46 56.46
CA THR A 380 59.41 32.44 55.45
C THR A 380 57.90 32.27 55.30
N TRP A 381 57.18 32.27 56.42
CA TRP A 381 55.71 32.20 56.44
C TRP A 381 55.05 33.39 55.72
N GLN A 382 55.52 34.61 55.97
CA GLN A 382 55.01 35.79 55.25
C GLN A 382 55.33 35.77 53.76
N ARG A 383 56.44 35.15 53.34
CA ARG A 383 56.82 35.04 51.92
C ARG A 383 55.94 34.03 51.17
N ILE A 384 55.55 32.92 51.81
CA ILE A 384 54.61 31.94 51.25
C ILE A 384 53.19 32.52 51.19
N LEU A 385 52.72 33.16 52.26
CA LEU A 385 51.43 33.85 52.30
C LEU A 385 51.33 34.95 51.22
N ARG A 386 52.39 35.73 50.98
CA ARG A 386 52.45 36.72 49.88
C ARG A 386 52.42 36.08 48.50
N LYS A 387 53.01 34.89 48.30
CA LYS A 387 52.95 34.18 47.01
C LYS A 387 51.55 33.62 46.73
N LEU A 388 50.88 33.08 47.75
CA LEU A 388 49.50 32.57 47.62
C LEU A 388 48.47 33.68 47.42
N THR A 389 48.65 34.84 48.08
CA THR A 389 47.77 36.00 47.89
C THR A 389 48.01 36.75 46.57
N ARG A 390 49.26 36.83 46.06
CA ARG A 390 49.55 37.44 44.74
C ARG A 390 49.05 36.60 43.55
N LYS A 391 49.01 35.26 43.65
CA LYS A 391 48.45 34.42 42.57
C LYS A 391 46.93 34.59 42.43
N LYS A 392 46.23 34.88 43.53
CA LYS A 392 44.76 35.09 43.54
C LYS A 392 44.31 36.39 42.86
N SER A 393 45.20 37.36 42.65
CA SER A 393 44.89 38.64 41.99
C SER A 393 45.25 38.71 40.50
N ALA A 394 45.95 37.70 39.95
CA ALA A 394 46.42 37.71 38.56
C ALA A 394 45.47 37.00 37.57
N ASP A 395 44.59 36.11 38.06
CA ASP A 395 43.64 35.36 37.22
C ASP A 395 42.21 35.90 37.34
N LYS A 396 42.02 37.22 37.19
CA LYS A 396 40.72 37.74 36.78
C LYS A 396 40.63 37.60 35.25
N PRO A 397 39.68 36.83 34.69
CA PRO A 397 39.49 36.81 33.26
C PRO A 397 38.98 38.19 32.82
N THR A 398 39.83 38.92 32.11
CA THR A 398 39.41 40.08 31.32
C THR A 398 38.44 39.60 30.23
N PRO A 399 37.29 40.26 29.99
CA PRO A 399 36.44 39.91 28.86
C PRO A 399 37.23 40.18 27.58
N SER A 400 37.62 39.12 26.87
CA SER A 400 38.38 39.24 25.63
C SER A 400 37.47 39.77 24.53
N SER A 401 37.60 41.07 24.29
CA SER A 401 37.19 41.77 23.09
C SER A 401 38.13 41.40 21.93
N ARG A 402 37.85 40.33 21.17
CA ARG A 402 38.26 40.18 19.75
C ARG A 402 37.66 38.93 19.11
N CYS A 403 36.44 39.06 18.59
CA CYS A 403 35.99 38.36 17.40
C CYS A 403 35.18 39.34 16.54
N GLN A 404 35.86 40.37 16.02
CA GLN A 404 35.37 41.21 14.94
C GLN A 404 36.53 41.49 13.98
N THR A 405 36.66 40.65 12.95
CA THR A 405 36.86 41.05 11.54
C THR A 405 36.94 39.80 10.65
N LYS A 406 35.77 39.24 10.30
CA LYS A 406 35.48 38.66 8.97
C LYS A 406 33.98 38.33 8.81
N CYS A 407 33.13 39.32 9.04
CA CYS A 407 31.77 39.37 8.50
C CYS A 407 31.49 40.82 8.08
N GLN A 408 32.13 41.25 7.00
CA GLN A 408 31.65 42.36 6.17
C GLN A 408 31.34 41.79 4.79
N SER A 409 30.08 41.42 4.60
CA SER A 409 29.32 41.76 3.40
C SER A 409 27.84 41.71 3.79
N GLU A 410 27.23 42.90 3.76
CA GLU A 410 25.79 43.15 3.59
C GLU A 410 24.87 43.04 4.82
N ASN A 411 24.70 44.20 5.47
CA ASN A 411 23.40 44.63 5.95
C ASN A 411 23.20 46.08 5.52
N VAL A 412 22.20 46.34 4.67
CA VAL A 412 21.65 47.67 4.44
C VAL A 412 20.14 47.59 4.69
N LEU A 413 19.74 48.37 5.70
CA LEU A 413 18.40 48.92 5.98
C LEU A 413 17.29 47.99 6.52
N MET A 414 17.18 47.98 7.85
CA MET A 414 15.89 48.02 8.55
C MET A 414 15.71 49.43 9.14
N GLY A 415 14.68 50.13 8.67
CA GLY A 415 14.19 51.37 9.23
C GLY A 415 12.69 51.49 8.95
N THR A 416 11.90 51.24 10.01
CA THR A 416 10.56 51.79 10.29
C THR A 416 9.46 51.74 9.22
N GLY A 417 8.38 51.02 9.56
CA GLY A 417 7.01 51.41 9.22
C GLY A 417 6.55 51.21 7.78
N THR A 418 5.84 50.12 7.50
CA THR A 418 4.49 50.12 6.89
C THR A 418 4.02 48.68 6.64
N LYS A 419 2.93 48.31 7.32
CA LYS A 419 2.11 47.14 6.98
C LYS A 419 1.40 47.41 5.66
N ARG A 420 1.94 46.94 4.52
CA ARG A 420 1.28 46.71 3.21
C ARG A 420 2.37 46.57 2.16
N LYS A 421 2.75 45.34 1.79
CA LYS A 421 3.51 44.97 0.56
C LYS A 421 4.02 43.52 0.54
N LYS A 422 3.88 42.75 1.62
CA LYS A 422 4.28 41.32 1.63
C LYS A 422 3.35 40.38 0.85
N ASP A 423 2.12 40.80 0.55
CA ASP A 423 1.16 39.98 -0.21
C ASP A 423 1.33 40.07 -1.74
N GLU A 424 2.07 41.07 -2.25
CA GLU A 424 2.30 41.26 -3.69
C GLU A 424 3.49 40.44 -4.20
N ASN A 425 4.57 40.30 -3.42
CA ASN A 425 5.78 39.63 -3.88
C ASN A 425 5.67 38.09 -3.86
N TYR A 426 4.79 37.53 -3.01
CA TYR A 426 4.46 36.09 -3.03
C TYR A 426 3.56 35.74 -4.22
N ASN A 427 2.67 36.67 -4.63
CA ASN A 427 1.81 36.51 -5.80
C ASN A 427 2.57 36.59 -7.14
N VAL A 428 3.62 37.40 -7.23
CA VAL A 428 4.45 37.49 -8.46
C VAL A 428 5.32 36.24 -8.66
N LYS A 429 5.83 35.64 -7.59
CA LYS A 429 6.66 34.41 -7.66
C LYS A 429 5.82 33.14 -7.92
N MET A 430 4.57 33.10 -7.48
CA MET A 430 3.58 32.06 -7.83
C MET A 430 3.07 32.23 -9.27
N LYS A 431 2.81 33.48 -9.73
CA LYS A 431 2.39 33.75 -11.13
C LYS A 431 3.47 33.36 -12.14
N LYS A 432 4.76 33.56 -11.83
CA LYS A 432 5.86 33.18 -12.72
C LYS A 432 6.02 31.66 -12.87
N ARG A 433 5.64 30.86 -11.87
CA ARG A 433 5.62 29.38 -11.94
C ARG A 433 4.34 28.80 -12.54
N LYS A 434 3.27 29.59 -12.66
CA LYS A 434 1.99 29.19 -13.29
C LYS A 434 2.09 29.12 -14.82
N ASN A 435 3.02 29.87 -15.42
CA ASN A 435 3.22 29.92 -16.86
C ASN A 435 4.13 28.80 -17.42
N ASP A 436 4.78 28.02 -16.54
CA ASP A 436 5.69 26.92 -16.90
C ASP A 436 5.08 25.52 -16.65
N LEU A 437 3.82 25.45 -16.24
CA LEU A 437 3.09 24.20 -15.98
C LEU A 437 2.29 23.78 -17.21
N ASP A 438 2.37 22.50 -17.58
CA ASP A 438 1.44 21.89 -18.54
C ASP A 438 -0.02 22.15 -18.08
N PRO A 439 -0.95 22.53 -18.98
CA PRO A 439 -2.37 22.74 -18.69
C PRO A 439 -3.01 21.74 -17.73
N VAL A 440 -2.60 20.46 -17.78
CA VAL A 440 -3.13 19.41 -16.89
C VAL A 440 -2.70 19.62 -15.43
N GLN A 441 -1.46 20.04 -15.20
CA GLN A 441 -0.92 20.32 -13.87
C GLN A 441 -1.47 21.63 -13.30
N ALA A 442 -1.68 22.64 -14.17
CA ALA A 442 -2.31 23.89 -13.77
C ALA A 442 -3.75 23.68 -13.28
N ASN A 443 -4.51 22.81 -13.95
CA ASN A 443 -5.91 22.51 -13.58
C ASN A 443 -6.00 21.72 -12.27
N LEU A 444 -5.06 20.81 -12.02
CA LEU A 444 -4.97 20.06 -10.75
C LEU A 444 -4.66 20.98 -9.57
N VAL A 445 -3.74 21.93 -9.74
CA VAL A 445 -3.39 22.92 -8.71
C VAL A 445 -4.57 23.86 -8.41
N GLU A 446 -5.32 24.30 -9.43
CA GLU A 446 -6.53 25.10 -9.20
C GLU A 446 -7.63 24.32 -8.46
N THR A 447 -7.82 23.04 -8.79
CA THR A 447 -8.80 22.18 -8.11
C THR A 447 -8.45 21.96 -6.63
N MET A 448 -7.15 21.78 -6.33
CA MET A 448 -6.66 21.65 -4.95
C MET A 448 -6.80 22.97 -4.17
N LEU A 449 -6.51 24.11 -4.80
CA LEU A 449 -6.66 25.42 -4.16
C LEU A 449 -8.13 25.79 -3.91
N ALA A 450 -9.04 25.40 -4.80
CA ALA A 450 -10.48 25.56 -4.60
C ALA A 450 -10.97 24.74 -3.39
N SER A 451 -10.53 23.48 -3.30
CA SER A 451 -10.88 22.58 -2.18
C SER A 451 -10.37 23.06 -0.82
N LEU A 452 -9.21 23.76 -0.80
CA LEU A 452 -8.64 24.36 0.40
C LEU A 452 -9.40 25.64 0.83
N LYS A 453 -9.91 26.43 -0.12
CA LYS A 453 -10.73 27.61 0.21
C LYS A 453 -12.09 27.23 0.78
N ASP A 454 -12.71 26.15 0.28
CA ASP A 454 -14.01 25.68 0.78
C ASP A 454 -13.92 25.08 2.21
N SER A 455 -12.74 24.58 2.60
CA SER A 455 -12.52 24.05 3.95
C SER A 455 -12.26 25.15 5.00
N ASP A 456 -11.70 26.30 4.60
CA ASP A 456 -11.54 27.46 5.49
C ASP A 456 -12.84 28.26 5.67
N VAL A 457 -13.73 28.30 4.67
CA VAL A 457 -15.06 28.94 4.79
C VAL A 457 -15.96 28.15 5.74
N LYS A 458 -15.87 26.81 5.78
CA LYS A 458 -16.62 25.98 6.74
C LYS A 458 -16.14 26.12 8.19
N LYS A 459 -14.89 26.56 8.42
CA LYS A 459 -14.36 26.79 9.78
C LYS A 459 -14.82 28.09 10.43
N LYS A 460 -15.21 29.10 9.64
CA LYS A 460 -15.69 30.39 10.18
C LYS A 460 -17.15 30.38 10.64
N ASN A 461 -17.92 29.35 10.29
CA ASN A 461 -19.36 29.26 10.63
C ASN A 461 -19.70 28.16 11.66
N GLY A 462 -18.72 27.49 12.26
CA GLY A 462 -18.95 26.44 13.27
C GLY A 462 -18.38 26.81 14.63
N GLY A 463 -19.21 27.38 15.49
CA GLY A 463 -18.86 27.66 16.89
C GLY A 463 -18.84 26.40 17.77
N GLY A 464 -17.87 26.36 18.68
CA GLY A 464 -17.95 25.64 19.96
C GLY A 464 -17.49 24.17 19.97
N GLY A 465 -16.46 23.88 20.76
CA GLY A 465 -16.16 22.52 21.25
C GLY A 465 -14.67 22.17 21.23
N GLY A 466 -14.00 22.35 22.37
CA GLY A 466 -12.60 22.00 22.56
C GLY A 466 -12.34 20.48 22.58
N GLY A 467 -11.19 20.06 22.07
CA GLY A 467 -10.74 18.67 22.16
C GLY A 467 -9.49 18.36 21.34
N SER A 468 -8.33 18.42 22.01
CA SER A 468 -7.07 17.68 21.77
C SER A 468 -6.46 17.59 20.36
N ASN A 469 -5.22 18.09 20.30
CA ASN A 469 -4.41 18.37 19.14
C ASN A 469 -3.39 17.23 18.88
N THR A 470 -3.66 16.31 17.94
CA THR A 470 -2.66 15.32 17.45
C THR A 470 -2.77 14.96 15.96
N LYS A 471 -3.58 15.67 15.17
CA LYS A 471 -3.84 15.27 13.75
C LYS A 471 -3.11 16.07 12.67
N TYR A 472 -2.28 17.06 13.04
CA TYR A 472 -1.72 18.01 12.07
C TYR A 472 -0.25 17.82 11.68
N GLN A 473 0.45 16.79 12.18
CA GLN A 473 1.83 16.53 11.72
C GLN A 473 1.95 15.66 10.46
N ASN A 474 0.91 14.92 10.05
CA ASN A 474 1.03 13.98 8.91
C ASN A 474 0.60 14.55 7.54
N ILE A 475 0.20 15.82 7.45
CA ILE A 475 -0.22 16.42 6.16
C ILE A 475 0.86 17.33 5.56
N LEU A 476 1.88 17.72 6.33
CA LEU A 476 3.00 18.55 5.85
C LEU A 476 4.19 17.72 5.29
N GLN A 477 4.02 16.40 5.15
CA GLN A 477 5.07 15.50 4.66
C GLN A 477 4.72 14.78 3.34
N THR A 478 3.58 15.11 2.72
CA THR A 478 3.20 14.67 1.35
C THR A 478 3.16 15.89 0.44
#